data_AF-A0A919D938-F1
#
_entry.id   AF-A0A919D938-F1
#
_cell.length_a   1.000
_cell.length_b   1.000
_cell.length_c   1.000
_cell.angle_alpha   90.00
_cell.angle_beta   90.00
_cell.angle_gamma   90.00
#
_symmetry.space_group_name_H-M   'P 1'
#
loop_
_entity.id
_entity.type
_entity.pdbx_description
1 polymer ?
#
loop_
_entity_poly.entity_id
_entity_poly.type
_entity_poly.pdbx_seq_one_letter_code
_entity_poly.pdbx_strand_id
1 'polypeptide(L)'
;MRVASASPRQGTAARYAQVSQLGGAPRFTTAAGHNATVSVLPETVALAEQLSAVDEVMVMRRDTRLLYRNHLTDQGHWDRNPAGDLAVIGEHYRPYTAQEAAQFWAGQRRLHAAMPQYRDDLVAIAALACPLMPAQRPHQLDMPAPAAALPVPAEVLSLRP
;
A
#
# COMPACT_ATOMS: atom_id res chain seq x y z
N MET A 1 15.82 5.53 -10.27
CA MET A 1 14.77 5.81 -9.26
C MET A 1 14.13 4.50 -8.84
N ARG A 2 14.05 4.15 -7.54
CA ARG A 2 13.36 2.92 -7.09
C ARG A 2 11.86 3.21 -7.05
N VAL A 3 11.07 2.48 -7.84
CA VAL A 3 9.60 2.61 -7.78
C VAL A 3 9.10 1.99 -6.47
N ALA A 4 8.45 2.81 -5.64
CA ALA A 4 7.88 2.36 -4.37
C ALA A 4 6.50 1.73 -4.61
N SER A 5 6.43 0.43 -4.93
CA SER A 5 5.15 -0.27 -5.13
C SER A 5 4.90 -1.36 -4.09
N ALA A 6 4.59 -0.94 -2.86
CA ALA A 6 4.36 -1.86 -1.74
C ALA A 6 3.14 -2.79 -1.97
N SER A 7 2.04 -2.26 -2.51
CA SER A 7 0.81 -3.04 -2.73
C SER A 7 0.98 -4.18 -3.75
N PRO A 8 1.57 -3.95 -4.93
CA PRO A 8 1.92 -5.04 -5.84
C PRO A 8 2.84 -6.11 -5.22
N ARG A 9 3.87 -5.72 -4.46
CA ARG A 9 4.74 -6.70 -3.75
C ARG A 9 3.99 -7.49 -2.68
N GLN A 10 3.09 -6.85 -1.93
CA GLN A 10 2.25 -7.55 -0.97
C GLN A 10 1.32 -8.55 -1.68
N GLY A 11 0.81 -8.20 -2.87
CA GLY A 11 0.01 -9.07 -3.71
C GLY A 11 0.74 -10.34 -4.17
N THR A 12 2.02 -10.23 -4.56
CA THR A 12 2.81 -11.42 -4.94
C THR A 12 3.10 -12.31 -3.74
N ALA A 13 3.36 -11.74 -2.57
CA ALA A 13 3.48 -12.49 -1.31
C ALA A 13 2.16 -13.19 -0.92
N ALA A 14 1.03 -12.52 -1.07
CA ALA A 14 -0.29 -13.11 -0.83
C ALA A 14 -0.59 -14.29 -1.77
N ARG A 15 -0.24 -14.16 -3.07
CA ARG A 15 -0.35 -15.26 -4.03
C ARG A 15 0.54 -16.44 -3.65
N TYR A 16 1.79 -16.18 -3.24
CA TYR A 16 2.66 -17.24 -2.73
C TYR A 16 2.02 -17.96 -1.54
N ALA A 17 1.57 -17.23 -0.52
CA ALA A 17 0.94 -17.80 0.67
C ALA A 17 -0.26 -18.68 0.30
N GLN A 18 -1.13 -18.18 -0.58
CA GLN A 18 -2.32 -18.88 -1.04
C GLN A 18 -1.97 -20.20 -1.74
N VAL A 19 -1.02 -20.19 -2.69
CA VAL A 19 -0.63 -21.40 -3.41
C VAL A 19 0.05 -22.41 -2.47
N SER A 20 0.88 -21.94 -1.52
CA SER A 20 1.48 -22.80 -0.50
C SER A 20 0.44 -23.48 0.39
N GLN A 21 -0.60 -22.73 0.81
CA GLN A 21 -1.70 -23.26 1.62
C GLN A 21 -2.51 -24.33 0.88
N LEU A 22 -2.61 -24.22 -0.45
CA LEU A 22 -3.27 -25.20 -1.30
C LEU A 22 -2.39 -26.40 -1.66
N GLY A 23 -1.19 -26.54 -1.06
CA GLY A 23 -0.26 -27.64 -1.31
C GLY A 23 0.50 -27.53 -2.64
N GLY A 24 0.49 -26.37 -3.29
CA GLY A 24 1.25 -26.12 -4.50
C GLY A 24 2.74 -25.84 -4.23
N ALA A 25 3.51 -25.67 -5.30
CA ALA A 25 4.93 -25.32 -5.25
C ALA A 25 5.19 -23.90 -5.79
N PRO A 26 4.81 -22.83 -5.07
CA PRO A 26 4.98 -21.48 -5.56
C PRO A 26 6.43 -21.02 -5.51
N ARG A 27 6.76 -20.08 -6.40
CA ARG A 27 8.03 -19.34 -6.38
C ARG A 27 7.80 -17.95 -5.81
N PHE A 28 8.54 -17.61 -4.76
CA PHE A 28 8.46 -16.28 -4.17
C PHE A 28 9.14 -15.26 -5.08
N THR A 29 8.44 -14.18 -5.41
CA THR A 29 8.98 -13.12 -6.28
C THR A 29 9.96 -12.25 -5.49
N THR A 30 11.22 -12.23 -5.90
CA THR A 30 12.25 -11.42 -5.26
C THR A 30 11.99 -9.93 -5.43
N ALA A 31 12.52 -9.11 -4.52
CA ALA A 31 12.46 -7.65 -4.61
C ALA A 31 13.02 -7.14 -5.96
N ALA A 32 14.17 -7.69 -6.38
CA ALA A 32 14.83 -7.30 -7.62
C ALA A 32 13.97 -7.64 -8.85
N GLY A 33 13.42 -8.86 -8.90
CA GLY A 33 12.55 -9.27 -10.01
C GLY A 33 11.29 -8.42 -10.10
N HIS A 34 10.66 -8.13 -8.97
CA HIS A 34 9.51 -7.22 -8.91
C HIS A 34 9.85 -5.81 -9.39
N ASN A 35 10.95 -5.24 -8.87
CA ASN A 35 11.36 -3.88 -9.19
C ASN A 35 11.73 -3.73 -10.66
N ALA A 36 12.38 -4.72 -11.27
CA ALA A 36 12.74 -4.70 -12.68
C ALA A 36 11.50 -4.59 -13.58
N THR A 37 10.43 -5.32 -13.26
CA THR A 37 9.17 -5.23 -14.01
C THR A 37 8.47 -3.90 -13.79
N VAL A 38 8.40 -3.41 -12.55
CA VAL A 38 7.66 -2.18 -12.26
C VAL A 38 8.40 -0.94 -12.78
N SER A 39 9.74 -0.93 -12.77
CA SER A 39 10.51 0.26 -13.18
C SER A 39 10.37 0.60 -14.66
N VAL A 40 10.09 -0.38 -15.52
CA VAL A 40 9.98 -0.18 -16.97
C VAL A 40 8.58 0.23 -17.42
N LEU A 41 7.56 0.12 -16.55
CA LEU A 41 6.17 0.36 -16.95
C LEU A 41 5.92 1.79 -17.47
N PRO A 42 6.36 2.87 -16.79
CA PRO A 42 6.13 4.22 -17.31
C PRO A 42 6.77 4.44 -18.68
N GLU A 43 8.02 3.99 -18.86
CA GLU A 43 8.73 4.10 -20.14
C GLU A 43 8.05 3.30 -21.25
N THR A 44 7.57 2.09 -20.94
CA THR A 44 6.83 1.25 -21.89
C THR A 44 5.54 1.95 -22.35
N VAL A 45 4.83 2.60 -21.43
CA VAL A 45 3.61 3.36 -21.77
C VAL A 45 3.93 4.59 -22.60
N ALA A 46 4.97 5.35 -22.24
CA ALA A 46 5.44 6.48 -23.05
C ALA A 46 5.83 6.07 -24.48
N LEU A 47 6.56 4.95 -24.62
CA LEU A 47 6.95 4.42 -25.92
C LEU A 47 5.75 3.95 -26.74
N ALA A 48 4.76 3.32 -26.10
CA ALA A 48 3.53 2.92 -26.79
C ALA A 48 2.79 4.13 -27.37
N GLU A 49 2.73 5.24 -26.63
CA GLU A 49 2.15 6.50 -27.12
C GLU A 49 3.02 7.15 -28.20
N GLN A 50 4.33 7.28 -27.97
CA GLN A 50 5.26 7.92 -28.90
C GLN A 50 5.30 7.23 -30.27
N LEU A 51 5.28 5.90 -30.27
CA LEU A 51 5.33 5.10 -31.49
C LEU A 51 3.96 4.85 -32.11
N SER A 52 2.88 5.35 -31.47
CA SER A 52 1.49 5.03 -31.85
C SER A 52 1.30 3.52 -32.03
N ALA A 53 1.89 2.73 -31.13
CA ALA A 53 1.91 1.27 -31.22
C ALA A 53 0.56 0.63 -30.86
N VAL A 54 -0.37 1.43 -30.33
CA VAL A 54 -1.73 1.05 -29.92
C VAL A 54 -2.70 2.17 -30.27
N ASP A 55 -3.96 1.82 -30.53
CA ASP A 55 -5.03 2.80 -30.83
C ASP A 55 -5.56 3.50 -29.58
N GLU A 56 -5.39 2.89 -28.41
CA GLU A 56 -5.86 3.42 -27.14
C GLU A 56 -4.94 3.01 -25.98
N VAL A 57 -4.64 3.97 -25.10
CA VAL A 57 -3.95 3.75 -23.83
C VAL A 57 -4.90 4.08 -22.68
N MET A 58 -5.07 3.13 -21.77
CA MET A 58 -5.80 3.31 -20.51
C MET A 58 -4.92 2.96 -19.31
N VAL A 59 -4.93 3.83 -18.30
CA VAL A 59 -4.40 3.51 -16.97
C VAL A 59 -5.58 3.42 -16.01
N MET A 60 -5.73 2.25 -15.39
CA MET A 60 -6.84 1.95 -14.48
C MET A 60 -6.31 1.42 -13.15
N ARG A 61 -7.06 1.73 -12.09
CA ARG A 61 -6.86 1.13 -10.78
C ARG A 61 -7.52 -0.25 -10.71
N ARG A 62 -7.13 -1.02 -9.69
CA ARG A 62 -7.71 -2.34 -9.40
C ARG A 62 -9.21 -2.29 -9.09
N ASP A 63 -9.70 -1.16 -8.57
CA ASP A 63 -11.12 -0.91 -8.29
C ASP A 63 -11.90 -0.48 -9.55
N THR A 64 -11.33 -0.64 -10.75
CA THR A 64 -11.86 -0.24 -12.06
C THR A 64 -11.95 1.27 -12.29
N ARG A 65 -11.42 2.11 -11.39
CA ARG A 65 -11.36 3.55 -11.62
C ARG A 65 -10.36 3.88 -12.72
N LEU A 66 -10.84 4.56 -13.76
CA LEU A 66 -10.02 5.11 -14.83
C LEU A 66 -9.22 6.32 -14.32
N LEU A 67 -7.90 6.29 -14.52
CA LEU A 67 -6.98 7.38 -14.17
C LEU A 67 -6.57 8.20 -15.39
N TYR A 68 -6.39 7.51 -16.52
CA TYR A 68 -5.97 8.10 -17.77
C TYR A 68 -6.55 7.31 -18.93
N ARG A 69 -6.95 8.03 -19.97
CA ARG A 69 -7.37 7.47 -21.26
C ARG A 69 -6.95 8.42 -22.36
N ASN A 70 -6.30 7.89 -23.37
CA ASN A 70 -5.99 8.59 -24.60
C ASN A 70 -6.18 7.63 -25.77
N HIS A 71 -6.63 8.14 -26.91
CA HIS A 71 -6.89 7.33 -28.09
C HIS A 71 -6.37 8.07 -29.33
N LEU A 72 -6.01 7.32 -30.35
CA LEU A 72 -5.72 7.86 -31.67
C LEU A 72 -7.02 8.29 -32.33
N THR A 73 -6.99 9.48 -32.91
CA THR A 73 -8.02 9.96 -33.83
C THR A 73 -7.88 9.24 -35.17
N ASP A 74 -8.91 9.34 -36.01
CA ASP A 74 -8.90 8.80 -37.38
C ASP A 74 -7.74 9.36 -38.24
N GLN A 75 -7.13 10.47 -37.83
CA GLN A 75 -5.98 11.10 -38.48
C GLN A 75 -4.63 10.55 -37.99
N GLY A 76 -4.63 9.59 -37.06
CA GLY A 76 -3.42 9.01 -36.49
C GLY A 76 -2.72 9.89 -35.45
N HIS A 77 -3.42 10.91 -34.92
CA HIS A 77 -2.93 11.77 -33.84
C HIS A 77 -3.63 11.43 -32.54
N TRP A 78 -2.92 11.52 -31.42
CA TRP A 78 -3.54 11.39 -30.11
C TRP A 78 -4.58 12.51 -29.86
N ASP A 79 -5.74 12.16 -29.31
CA ASP A 79 -6.79 13.10 -28.89
C ASP A 79 -6.25 14.15 -27.89
N ARG A 80 -5.27 13.76 -27.07
CA ARG A 80 -4.61 14.61 -26.09
C ARG A 80 -3.10 14.41 -26.12
N ASN A 81 -2.36 15.39 -25.60
CA ASN A 81 -0.92 15.22 -25.40
C ASN A 81 -0.65 13.95 -24.57
N PRO A 82 0.21 13.03 -25.04
CA PRO A 82 0.60 11.83 -24.31
C PRO A 82 1.08 12.13 -22.89
N ALA A 83 0.53 11.39 -21.92
CA ALA A 83 0.86 11.52 -20.50
C ALA A 83 0.57 10.21 -19.72
N GLY A 84 0.51 9.07 -20.41
CA GLY A 84 0.19 7.78 -19.78
C GLY A 84 1.26 7.34 -18.77
N ASP A 85 2.52 7.66 -19.04
CA ASP A 85 3.66 7.43 -18.14
C ASP A 85 3.51 8.21 -16.82
N LEU A 86 3.14 9.49 -16.91
CA LEU A 86 2.87 10.34 -15.75
C LEU A 86 1.70 9.82 -14.94
N ALA A 87 0.66 9.29 -15.58
CA ALA A 87 -0.47 8.66 -14.89
C ALA A 87 -0.03 7.41 -14.10
N VAL A 88 0.85 6.58 -14.68
CA VAL A 88 1.42 5.41 -13.97
C VAL A 88 2.29 5.85 -12.80
N ILE A 89 3.18 6.82 -13.00
CA ILE A 89 4.04 7.37 -11.93
C ILE A 89 3.20 7.97 -10.82
N GLY A 90 2.16 8.74 -11.18
CA GLY A 90 1.23 9.35 -10.23
C GLY A 90 0.56 8.32 -9.34
N GLU A 91 0.09 7.20 -9.88
CA GLU A 91 -0.50 6.12 -9.08
C GLU A 91 0.54 5.39 -8.22
N HIS A 92 1.77 5.20 -8.71
CA HIS A 92 2.85 4.56 -7.93
C HIS A 92 3.21 5.32 -6.66
N TYR A 93 3.16 6.66 -6.68
CA TYR A 93 3.50 7.52 -5.54
C TYR A 93 2.28 8.11 -4.83
N ARG A 94 1.07 7.67 -5.19
CA ARG A 94 -0.16 8.13 -4.57
C ARG A 94 -0.21 7.70 -3.09
N PRO A 95 -0.52 8.63 -2.16
CA PRO A 95 -0.80 8.28 -0.77
C PRO A 95 -1.99 7.32 -0.63
N TYR A 96 -1.91 6.43 0.36
CA TYR A 96 -2.96 5.48 0.67
C TYR A 96 -4.13 6.22 1.32
N THR A 97 -5.36 5.80 1.02
CA THR A 97 -6.50 6.16 1.88
C THR A 97 -6.38 5.46 3.23
N ALA A 98 -7.11 5.94 4.24
CA ALA A 98 -7.19 5.26 5.55
C ALA A 98 -7.65 3.80 5.42
N GLN A 99 -8.60 3.53 4.53
CA GLN A 99 -9.10 2.18 4.26
C GLN A 99 -8.03 1.30 3.60
N GLU A 100 -7.33 1.82 2.58
CA GLU A 100 -6.25 1.09 1.90
C GLU A 100 -5.09 0.79 2.87
N ALA A 101 -4.72 1.76 3.72
CA ALA A 101 -3.71 1.57 4.75
C ALA A 101 -4.11 0.49 5.76
N ALA A 102 -5.35 0.50 6.24
CA ALA A 102 -5.86 -0.52 7.16
C ALA A 102 -5.84 -1.92 6.52
N GLN A 103 -6.26 -2.04 5.26
CA GLN A 103 -6.21 -3.29 4.50
C GLN A 103 -4.77 -3.77 4.30
N PHE A 104 -3.86 -2.87 3.94
CA PHE A 104 -2.44 -3.19 3.79
C PHE A 104 -1.85 -3.76 5.09
N TRP A 105 -2.07 -3.11 6.23
CA TRP A 105 -1.55 -3.59 7.51
C TRP A 105 -2.19 -4.91 7.97
N ALA A 106 -3.49 -5.11 7.72
CA ALA A 106 -4.15 -6.39 7.94
C ALA A 106 -3.56 -7.50 7.06
N GLY A 107 -3.22 -7.19 5.80
CA GLY A 107 -2.47 -8.07 4.91
C GLY A 107 -1.09 -8.42 5.46
N GLN A 108 -0.32 -7.44 5.92
CA GLN A 108 1.01 -7.65 6.49
C GLN A 108 0.97 -8.61 7.67
N ARG A 109 0.06 -8.40 8.63
CA ARG A 109 -0.09 -9.29 9.79
C ARG A 109 -0.39 -10.74 9.39
N ARG A 110 -1.30 -10.94 8.44
CA ARG A 110 -1.62 -12.29 7.94
C ARG A 110 -0.43 -12.95 7.25
N LEU A 111 0.32 -12.21 6.44
CA LEU A 111 1.50 -12.72 5.75
C LEU A 111 2.63 -13.08 6.73
N HIS A 112 2.86 -12.24 7.75
CA HIS A 112 3.85 -12.54 8.79
C HIS A 112 3.53 -13.84 9.54
N ALA A 113 2.25 -14.12 9.79
CA ALA A 113 1.83 -15.39 10.40
C ALA A 113 1.98 -16.59 9.44
N ALA A 114 1.63 -16.41 8.16
CA ALA A 114 1.61 -17.49 7.17
C ALA A 114 2.99 -17.83 6.60
N MET A 115 3.93 -16.89 6.61
CA MET A 115 5.23 -16.99 5.92
C MET A 115 6.39 -16.46 6.79
N PRO A 116 6.62 -17.01 7.99
CA PRO A 116 7.65 -16.51 8.90
C PRO A 116 9.06 -16.54 8.29
N GLN A 117 9.33 -17.46 7.37
CA GLN A 117 10.61 -17.58 6.65
C GLN A 117 10.91 -16.41 5.70
N TYR A 118 9.92 -15.58 5.35
CA TYR A 118 10.09 -14.38 4.50
C TYR A 118 9.91 -13.07 5.30
N ARG A 119 10.16 -13.09 6.61
CA ARG A 119 9.97 -11.92 7.49
C ARG A 119 10.69 -10.67 6.96
N ASP A 120 11.93 -10.79 6.52
CA ASP A 120 12.73 -9.65 6.07
C ASP A 120 12.16 -9.02 4.79
N ASP A 121 11.67 -9.85 3.86
CA ASP A 121 10.96 -9.37 2.67
C ASP A 121 9.67 -8.64 3.03
N LEU A 122 8.89 -9.16 3.99
CA LEU A 122 7.65 -8.52 4.44
C LEU A 122 7.93 -7.17 5.14
N VAL A 123 8.99 -7.08 5.95
CA VAL A 123 9.47 -5.82 6.51
C VAL A 123 9.88 -4.85 5.42
N ALA A 124 10.61 -5.30 4.40
CA ALA A 124 11.01 -4.47 3.27
C ALA A 124 9.79 -3.96 2.47
N ILE A 125 8.75 -4.78 2.31
CA ILE A 125 7.48 -4.35 1.68
C ILE A 125 6.80 -3.27 2.53
N ALA A 126 6.73 -3.44 3.85
CA ALA A 126 6.18 -2.43 4.74
C ALA A 126 6.95 -1.10 4.67
N ALA A 127 8.29 -1.16 4.65
CA ALA A 127 9.15 0.02 4.55
C ALA A 127 8.88 0.85 3.27
N LEU A 128 8.56 0.19 2.14
CA LEU A 128 8.16 0.88 0.90
C LEU A 128 6.80 1.59 1.05
N ALA A 129 5.92 1.09 1.91
CA ALA A 129 4.58 1.60 2.09
C ALA A 129 4.52 2.78 3.07
N CYS A 130 5.37 2.75 4.12
CA CYS A 130 5.43 3.74 5.19
C CYS A 130 5.34 5.21 4.73
N PRO A 131 6.15 5.69 3.75
CA PRO A 131 6.11 7.10 3.34
C PRO A 131 4.80 7.49 2.64
N LEU A 132 4.00 6.52 2.19
CA LEU A 132 2.72 6.74 1.50
C LEU A 132 1.51 6.53 2.43
N MET A 133 1.73 6.17 3.70
CA MET A 133 0.65 5.99 4.66
C MET A 133 0.04 7.33 5.05
N PRO A 134 -1.27 7.38 5.34
CA PRO A 134 -1.86 8.59 5.89
C PRO A 134 -1.18 8.92 7.21
N ALA A 135 -0.92 10.21 7.45
CA ALA A 135 -0.41 10.68 8.73
C ALA A 135 -1.35 10.17 9.83
N GLN A 136 -0.82 9.36 10.74
CA GLN A 136 -1.56 8.95 11.92
C GLN A 136 -1.74 10.20 12.77
N ARG A 137 -2.95 10.72 12.87
CA ARG A 137 -3.26 11.64 13.96
C ARG A 137 -3.08 10.80 15.23
N PRO A 138 -2.18 11.19 16.16
CA PRO A 138 -2.17 10.58 17.48
C PRO A 138 -3.61 10.62 17.98
N HIS A 139 -4.18 9.48 18.37
CA HIS A 139 -5.41 9.54 19.14
C HIS A 139 -5.06 10.41 20.34
N GLN A 140 -5.71 11.56 20.47
CA GLN A 140 -5.63 12.29 21.73
C GLN A 140 -6.12 11.30 22.76
N LEU A 141 -5.20 10.82 23.59
CA LEU A 141 -5.59 10.17 24.82
C LEU A 141 -6.40 11.23 25.54
N ASP A 142 -7.70 10.98 25.73
CA ASP A 142 -8.51 11.81 26.60
C ASP A 142 -7.72 11.96 27.90
N MET A 143 -7.49 13.22 28.29
CA MET A 143 -6.81 13.51 29.54
C MET A 143 -7.49 12.71 30.65
N PRO A 144 -6.75 11.95 31.47
CA PRO A 144 -7.37 11.25 32.58
C PRO A 144 -8.12 12.29 33.42
N ALA A 145 -9.40 12.01 33.69
CA ALA A 145 -10.22 12.84 34.55
C ALA A 145 -9.44 13.15 35.85
N PRO A 146 -9.52 14.38 36.38
CA PRO A 146 -8.80 14.73 37.60
C PRO A 146 -9.11 13.68 38.67
N ALA A 147 -8.06 13.07 39.21
CA ALA A 147 -8.18 12.01 40.20
C ALA A 147 -9.08 12.48 41.33
N ALA A 148 -10.21 11.81 41.54
CA ALA A 148 -11.04 12.03 42.71
C ALA A 148 -10.16 11.84 43.94
N ALA A 149 -10.14 12.84 44.83
CA ALA A 149 -9.35 12.79 46.05
C ALA A 149 -9.70 11.51 46.83
N LEU A 150 -8.69 10.69 47.11
CA LEU A 150 -8.85 9.48 47.90
C LEU A 150 -9.44 9.86 49.28
N PRO A 151 -10.44 9.12 49.79
CA PRO A 151 -11.01 9.41 51.10
C PRO A 151 -9.94 9.20 52.17
N VAL A 152 -9.74 10.22 53.00
CA VAL A 152 -8.86 10.17 54.16
C VAL A 152 -9.50 9.27 55.22
N PRO A 153 -8.80 8.27 55.79
CA PRO A 153 -9.38 7.42 56.81
C PRO A 153 -9.72 8.23 58.07
N ALA A 154 -10.94 8.04 58.57
CA ALA A 154 -11.42 8.68 59.79
C ALA A 154 -10.63 8.15 61.01
N GLU A 155 -10.13 9.07 61.84
CA GLU A 155 -9.54 8.76 63.14
C GLU A 155 -10.55 8.02 64.02
N VAL A 156 -10.19 6.81 64.44
CA VAL A 156 -10.93 6.05 65.44
C VAL A 156 -10.62 6.66 66.81
N LEU A 157 -11.50 7.54 67.29
CA LEU A 157 -11.53 7.94 68.69
C LEU A 157 -11.80 6.71 69.56
N SER A 158 -10.75 6.23 70.21
CA SER A 158 -10.83 5.18 71.22
C SER A 158 -11.51 5.72 72.48
N LEU A 159 -12.79 5.40 72.64
CA LEU A 159 -13.45 5.40 73.94
C LEU A 159 -13.07 4.10 74.66
N ARG A 160 -12.44 4.21 75.82
CA ARG A 160 -12.45 3.14 76.83
C ARG A 160 -12.92 3.72 78.18
N PRO A 161 -13.65 2.91 78.96
CA PRO A 161 -14.41 3.31 80.14
C PRO A 161 -13.54 3.66 81.35
#